data_AF-A0A3M4ST50-F1
#
_entry.id   AF-A0A3M4ST50-F1
#
_cell.length_a   1.000
_cell.length_b   1.000
_cell.length_c   1.000
_cell.angle_alpha   90.00
_cell.angle_beta   90.00
_cell.angle_gamma   90.00
#
_symmetry.space_group_name_H-M   'P 1'
#
loop_
_entity.id
_entity.type
_entity.pdbx_description
1 polymer ?
#
loop_
_entity_poly.entity_id
_entity_poly.type
_entity_poly.pdbx_seq_one_letter_code
_entity_poly.pdbx_strand_id
1 'polypeptide(L)'
;MHHLQRRALIAILGGTRTQRAQGKRVLLWLARHGREVEQAWGTTRAGEFAMAFQRLPPHKRSTLRNRLEGCALILPADMFEDLSLLLPTGKTVAGALSSRSWDTYKRSDFYAELDPVG
;
A
#
# COMPACT_ATOMS: atom_id res chain seq x y z
N MET A 1 -4.38 -5.55 -4.55
CA MET A 1 -4.43 -5.04 -3.15
C MET A 1 -4.28 -3.51 -3.07
N HIS A 2 -3.31 -2.88 -3.74
CA HIS A 2 -3.04 -1.43 -3.60
C HIS A 2 -4.23 -0.50 -3.95
N HIS A 3 -5.08 -0.84 -4.92
CA HIS A 3 -6.26 -0.02 -5.22
C HIS A 3 -7.31 -0.01 -4.11
N LEU A 4 -7.45 -1.11 -3.37
CA LEU A 4 -8.40 -1.20 -2.27
C LEU A 4 -7.96 -0.33 -1.10
N GLN A 5 -6.70 -0.43 -0.70
CA GLN A 5 -6.12 0.44 0.33
C GLN A 5 -6.19 1.91 -0.07
N ARG A 6 -5.79 2.27 -1.30
CA ARG A 6 -5.85 3.65 -1.80
C ARG A 6 -7.28 4.21 -1.74
N ARG A 7 -8.29 3.43 -2.14
CA ARG A 7 -9.70 3.84 -2.03
C ARG A 7 -10.17 3.99 -0.59
N ALA A 8 -9.78 3.07 0.29
CA ALA A 8 -10.11 3.17 1.71
C ALA A 8 -9.50 4.45 2.32
N LEU A 9 -8.26 4.79 1.97
CA LEU A 9 -7.59 6.01 2.40
C LEU A 9 -8.32 7.27 1.91
N ILE A 10 -8.69 7.34 0.63
CA ILE A 10 -9.51 8.45 0.10
C ILE A 10 -10.83 8.59 0.85
N ALA A 11 -11.50 7.47 1.12
CA ALA A 11 -12.76 7.47 1.84
C ALA A 11 -12.61 7.99 3.27
N ILE A 12 -11.51 7.66 3.96
CA ILE A 12 -11.20 8.11 5.32
C ILE A 12 -10.91 9.61 5.36
N LEU A 13 -10.11 10.10 4.41
CA LEU A 13 -9.61 11.47 4.43
C LEU A 13 -10.61 12.47 3.84
N GLY A 14 -11.29 12.11 2.74
CA GLY A 14 -12.16 13.03 1.99
C GLY A 14 -13.63 12.63 1.89
N GLY A 15 -14.00 11.41 2.31
CA GLY A 15 -15.37 10.90 2.12
C GLY A 15 -16.40 11.48 3.10
N THR A 16 -17.67 11.13 2.88
CA THR A 16 -18.77 11.37 3.82
C THR A 16 -18.62 10.53 5.10
N ARG A 17 -19.40 10.83 6.15
CA ARG A 17 -19.36 10.07 7.42
C ARG A 17 -19.47 8.55 7.22
N THR A 18 -20.40 8.12 6.36
CA THR A 18 -20.62 6.70 6.05
C THR A 18 -19.43 6.10 5.30
N GLN A 19 -18.89 6.83 4.30
CA GLN A 19 -17.72 6.39 3.54
C GLN A 19 -16.48 6.29 4.42
N ARG A 20 -16.26 7.25 5.33
CA ARG A 20 -15.17 7.21 6.31
C ARG A 20 -15.25 5.97 7.18
N ALA A 21 -16.45 5.64 7.69
CA ALA A 21 -16.65 4.44 8.51
C ALA A 21 -16.34 3.16 7.73
N GLN A 22 -16.75 3.07 6.46
CA GLN A 22 -16.44 1.94 5.59
C GLN A 22 -14.93 1.84 5.30
N GLY A 23 -14.28 2.95 4.95
CA GLY A 23 -12.84 2.98 4.73
C GLY A 23 -12.05 2.52 5.96
N LYS A 24 -12.42 2.97 7.16
CA LYS A 24 -11.82 2.51 8.42
C LYS A 24 -11.97 1.00 8.63
N ARG A 25 -13.15 0.42 8.31
CA ARG A 25 -13.35 -1.03 8.41
C ARG A 25 -12.44 -1.81 7.46
N VAL A 26 -12.25 -1.32 6.24
CA VAL A 26 -11.33 -1.94 5.26
C VAL A 26 -9.89 -1.87 5.76
N LEU A 27 -9.41 -0.72 6.22
CA LEU A 27 -8.05 -0.62 6.76
C LEU A 27 -7.85 -1.49 8.01
N LEU A 28 -8.82 -1.54 8.92
CA LEU A 28 -8.76 -2.43 10.08
C LEU A 28 -8.73 -3.90 9.67
N TRP A 29 -9.49 -4.29 8.67
CA TRP A 29 -9.46 -5.65 8.13
C TRP A 29 -8.09 -5.99 7.50
N LEU A 30 -7.51 -5.06 6.72
CA LEU A 30 -6.15 -5.22 6.19
C LEU A 30 -5.12 -5.34 7.32
N ALA A 31 -5.18 -4.45 8.31
CA ALA A 31 -4.25 -4.43 9.43
C ALA A 31 -4.34 -5.68 10.33
N ARG A 32 -5.51 -6.33 10.42
CA ARG A 32 -5.67 -7.57 11.21
C ARG A 32 -4.83 -8.73 10.68
N HIS A 33 -4.53 -8.77 9.38
CA HIS A 33 -3.60 -9.74 8.80
C HIS A 33 -2.16 -9.53 9.30
N GLY A 34 -1.87 -8.39 9.93
CA GLY A 34 -0.59 -8.13 10.59
C GLY A 34 -0.26 -9.15 11.69
N ARG A 35 -1.25 -9.79 12.34
CA ARG A 35 -0.97 -10.84 13.34
C ARG A 35 -0.30 -12.07 12.74
N GLU A 36 -0.73 -12.48 11.54
CA GLU A 36 -0.16 -13.62 10.82
C GLU A 36 1.27 -13.30 10.38
N VAL A 37 1.50 -12.06 9.93
CA VAL A 37 2.83 -11.55 9.59
C VAL A 37 3.73 -11.53 10.82
N GLU A 38 3.27 -10.97 11.94
CA GLU A 38 4.02 -10.93 13.20
C GLU A 38 4.38 -12.34 13.68
N GLN A 39 3.47 -13.31 13.58
CA GLN A 39 3.74 -14.70 13.95
C GLN A 39 4.80 -15.37 13.06
N ALA A 40 4.76 -15.10 11.75
CA ALA A 40 5.69 -15.71 10.79
C ALA A 40 7.06 -15.01 10.74
N TRP A 41 7.12 -13.72 11.05
CA TRP A 41 8.31 -12.87 10.86
C TRP A 41 8.88 -12.28 12.15
N GLY A 42 8.12 -12.29 13.25
CA GLY A 42 8.48 -11.63 14.50
C GLY A 42 8.42 -10.10 14.45
N THR A 43 7.86 -9.54 13.36
CA THR A 43 7.67 -8.11 13.16
C THR A 43 6.67 -7.85 12.02
N THR A 44 6.04 -6.68 12.04
CA THR A 44 5.20 -6.11 10.98
C THR A 44 5.79 -4.83 10.39
N ARG A 45 6.97 -4.40 10.85
CA ARG A 45 7.57 -3.12 10.48
C ARG A 45 8.31 -3.22 9.15
N ALA A 46 7.85 -2.49 8.14
CA ALA A 46 8.45 -2.51 6.80
C ALA A 46 9.96 -2.21 6.79
N GLY A 47 10.45 -1.31 7.64
CA GLY A 47 11.87 -1.02 7.76
C GLY A 47 12.70 -2.21 8.25
N GLU A 48 12.16 -3.03 9.15
CA GLU A 48 12.84 -4.24 9.65
C GLU A 48 12.90 -5.33 8.57
N PHE A 49 11.85 -5.44 7.74
CA PHE A 49 11.88 -6.27 6.53
C PHE A 49 12.99 -5.83 5.56
N ALA A 50 13.10 -4.52 5.28
CA ALA A 50 14.12 -4.00 4.37
C ALA A 50 15.54 -4.33 4.85
N MET A 51 15.82 -4.15 6.15
CA MET A 51 17.10 -4.53 6.74
C MET A 51 17.37 -6.04 6.68
N ALA A 52 16.35 -6.86 6.93
CA ALA A 52 16.48 -8.31 6.81
C ALA A 52 16.87 -8.71 5.37
N PHE A 53 16.19 -8.14 4.36
CA PHE A 53 16.45 -8.43 2.95
C PHE A 53 17.87 -8.07 2.50
N GLN A 54 18.42 -6.96 2.99
CA GLN A 54 19.79 -6.56 2.69
C GLN A 54 20.84 -7.54 3.21
N ARG A 55 20.56 -8.22 4.33
CA ARG A 55 21.48 -9.16 4.99
C ARG A 55 21.33 -10.60 4.50
N LEU A 56 20.42 -10.86 3.57
CA LEU A 56 19.98 -12.21 3.22
C LEU A 56 20.88 -12.85 2.15
N PRO A 57 21.60 -13.96 2.46
CA PRO A 57 22.47 -14.61 1.51
C PRO A 57 21.68 -15.30 0.38
N PRO A 58 22.24 -15.47 -0.83
CA PRO A 58 21.51 -15.95 -2.02
C PRO A 58 20.73 -17.26 -1.81
N HIS A 59 21.30 -18.22 -1.10
CA HIS A 59 20.70 -19.54 -0.85
C HIS A 59 19.44 -19.49 0.03
N LYS A 60 19.21 -18.41 0.80
CA LYS A 60 18.00 -18.23 1.63
C LYS A 60 16.89 -17.45 0.91
N ARG A 61 17.17 -16.89 -0.28
CA ARG A 61 16.22 -16.04 -1.02
C ARG A 61 14.98 -16.80 -1.50
N SER A 62 15.10 -18.08 -1.86
CA SER A 62 13.95 -18.90 -2.29
C SER A 62 12.94 -19.13 -1.15
N THR A 63 13.44 -19.52 0.03
CA THR A 63 12.63 -19.67 1.24
C THR A 63 11.96 -18.35 1.62
N LEU A 64 12.70 -17.24 1.51
CA LEU A 64 12.18 -15.91 1.79
C LEU A 64 11.06 -15.52 0.82
N ARG A 65 11.23 -15.76 -0.48
CA ARG A 65 10.22 -15.48 -1.50
C ARG A 65 8.90 -16.16 -1.16
N ASN A 66 8.93 -17.42 -0.73
CA ASN A 66 7.73 -18.16 -0.33
C ASN A 66 7.10 -17.57 0.94
N ARG A 67 7.89 -17.08 1.91
CA ARG A 67 7.36 -16.43 3.11
C ARG A 67 6.75 -15.05 2.83
N LEU A 68 7.21 -14.38 1.79
CA LEU A 68 6.67 -13.08 1.35
C LEU A 68 5.41 -13.23 0.50
N GLU A 69 5.11 -14.44 0.05
CA GLU A 69 3.88 -14.73 -0.66
C GLU A 69 2.69 -14.34 0.24
N GLY A 70 1.88 -13.39 -0.24
CA GLY A 70 0.75 -12.84 0.52
C GLY A 70 1.06 -11.65 1.44
N CYS A 71 2.33 -11.28 1.63
CA CYS A 71 2.68 -10.05 2.35
C CYS A 71 2.44 -8.80 1.49
N ALA A 72 1.87 -7.75 2.07
CA ALA A 72 1.67 -6.47 1.39
C ALA A 72 1.94 -5.29 2.33
N LEU A 73 2.48 -4.21 1.78
CA LEU A 73 2.71 -2.97 2.52
C LEU A 73 1.38 -2.23 2.73
N ILE A 74 0.98 -2.09 3.99
CA ILE A 74 -0.18 -1.30 4.39
C ILE A 74 0.29 0.04 4.95
N LEU A 75 -0.19 1.14 4.36
CA LEU A 75 0.12 2.50 4.77
C LEU A 75 -1.03 3.04 5.64
N PRO A 76 -0.74 3.61 6.82
CA PRO A 76 -1.77 4.22 7.64
C PRO A 76 -2.22 5.58 7.06
N ALA A 77 -3.40 6.03 7.46
CA ALA A 77 -4.05 7.19 6.83
C ALA A 77 -3.39 8.53 7.17
N ASP A 78 -2.77 8.61 8.33
CA ASP A 78 -2.04 9.77 8.86
C ASP A 78 -0.74 10.06 8.11
N MET A 79 -0.21 9.11 7.33
CA MET A 79 0.96 9.34 6.45
C MET A 79 0.66 10.24 5.25
N PHE A 80 -0.61 10.57 4.99
CA PHE A 80 -1.03 11.37 3.85
C PHE A 80 -1.58 12.72 4.32
N GLU A 81 -0.70 13.71 4.43
CA GLU A 81 -1.11 15.10 4.70
C GLU A 81 -1.81 15.73 3.49
N ASP A 82 -1.36 15.38 2.28
CA ASP A 82 -1.97 15.81 1.02
C ASP A 82 -2.76 14.67 0.36
N LEU A 83 -4.09 14.84 0.30
CA LEU A 83 -5.00 13.90 -0.35
C LEU A 83 -4.77 13.80 -1.87
N SER A 84 -4.15 14.81 -2.49
CA SER A 84 -3.85 14.80 -3.94
C SER A 84 -2.95 13.63 -4.32
N LEU A 85 -2.04 13.21 -3.42
CA LEU A 85 -1.17 12.04 -3.61
C LEU A 85 -1.95 10.73 -3.78
N LEU A 86 -3.16 10.67 -3.22
CA LEU A 86 -4.05 9.53 -3.32
C LEU A 86 -5.05 9.68 -4.46
N LEU A 87 -5.31 10.87 -4.97
CA LEU A 87 -6.25 11.05 -6.08
C LEU A 87 -5.58 10.76 -7.43
N PRO A 88 -6.27 10.11 -8.38
CA PRO A 88 -5.82 10.08 -9.77
C PRO A 88 -5.87 11.48 -10.35
N THR A 89 -5.01 11.73 -11.33
CA THR A 89 -4.96 12.99 -12.05
C THR A 89 -6.36 13.38 -12.56
N GLY A 90 -6.79 14.59 -12.22
CA GLY A 90 -8.08 15.15 -12.65
C GLY A 90 -9.32 14.57 -11.97
N LYS A 91 -9.19 13.74 -10.93
CA LYS A 91 -10.33 13.18 -10.19
C LYS A 91 -10.56 13.88 -8.86
N THR A 92 -11.82 14.19 -8.57
CA THR A 92 -12.26 14.60 -7.23
C THR A 92 -12.45 13.38 -6.33
N VAL A 93 -12.59 13.60 -5.02
CA VAL A 93 -12.92 12.53 -4.06
C VAL A 93 -14.20 11.80 -4.44
N ALA A 94 -15.26 12.54 -4.75
CA ALA A 94 -16.54 11.95 -5.16
C ALA A 94 -16.37 11.10 -6.43
N GLY A 95 -15.65 11.62 -7.43
CA GLY A 95 -15.37 10.88 -8.66
C GLY A 95 -14.52 9.64 -8.44
N ALA A 96 -13.54 9.70 -7.54
CA ALA A 96 -12.69 8.57 -7.18
C ALA A 96 -13.46 7.45 -6.47
N LEU A 97 -14.37 7.80 -5.56
CA LEU A 97 -15.15 6.84 -4.77
C LEU A 97 -16.32 6.22 -5.53
N SER A 98 -16.89 6.91 -6.53
CA SER A 98 -17.99 6.40 -7.35
C SER A 98 -17.54 5.60 -8.57
N SER A 99 -16.30 5.80 -9.05
CA SER A 99 -15.77 5.08 -10.22
C SER A 99 -15.61 3.59 -9.93
N ARG A 100 -15.93 2.70 -10.88
CA ARG A 100 -15.68 1.24 -10.74
C ARG A 100 -14.20 0.88 -10.84
N SER A 101 -13.50 1.57 -11.75
CA SER A 101 -12.06 1.46 -11.96
C SER A 101 -11.52 2.82 -12.38
N TRP A 102 -10.20 2.92 -12.45
CA TRP A 102 -9.41 4.09 -12.78
C TRP A 102 -8.07 3.57 -13.29
N ASP A 103 -7.40 4.29 -14.19
CA ASP A 103 -6.10 3.82 -14.69
C ASP A 103 -5.13 3.62 -13.54
N THR A 104 -4.41 2.49 -13.63
CA THR A 104 -3.66 1.96 -12.52
C THR A 104 -2.17 1.99 -12.83
N TYR A 105 -1.40 2.60 -11.93
CA TYR A 105 0.06 2.68 -11.93
C TYR A 105 0.65 3.49 -13.09
N LYS A 106 1.38 4.55 -12.75
CA LYS A 106 2.35 5.19 -13.63
C LYS A 106 3.74 4.87 -13.09
N ARG A 107 4.69 4.56 -13.98
CA ARG A 107 6.09 4.34 -13.58
C ARG A 107 6.57 5.61 -12.88
N SER A 108 7.13 5.45 -11.69
CA SER A 108 7.73 6.56 -10.96
C SER A 108 9.09 6.89 -11.55
N ASP A 109 9.36 8.18 -11.70
CA ASP A 109 10.64 8.79 -12.06
C ASP A 109 11.58 8.95 -10.85
N PHE A 110 11.08 8.83 -9.61
CA PHE A 110 11.89 8.96 -8.38
C PHE A 110 12.94 7.86 -8.18
N TYR A 111 12.74 6.68 -8.78
CA TYR A 111 13.62 5.52 -8.57
C TYR A 111 14.04 4.81 -9.87
N ALA A 112 13.56 5.29 -11.02
CA ALA A 112 14.00 4.77 -12.30
C ALA A 112 15.23 5.56 -12.74
N GLU A 113 16.38 4.90 -12.89
CA GLU A 113 17.46 5.47 -13.70
C GLU A 113 16.89 5.78 -15.09
N LEU A 114 17.23 6.96 -15.61
CA LEU A 114 16.95 7.31 -17.01
C LEU A 114 17.58 6.23 -17.88
N ASP A 115 16.79 5.58 -18.74
CA ASP A 115 17.35 4.71 -19.77
C ASP A 115 18.38 5.55 -20.55
N PRO A 116 19.67 5.15 -20.58
CA PRO A 116 20.72 5.95 -21.21
C PRO A 116 20.65 5.97 -22.74
N VAL A 117 19.56 5.48 -23.33
CA VAL A 117 19.33 5.46 -24.77
C VAL A 117 17.89 5.89 -25.04
N GLY A 118 17.66 7.21 -24.96
CA GLY A 118 16.60 7.89 -25.70
C GLY A 118 17.15 8.42 -27.00
#